data_AF-A0A5B9EEC8-F1
#
_entry.id   AF-A0A5B9EEC8-F1
#
_cell.length_a   1.000
_cell.length_b   1.000
_cell.length_c   1.000
_cell.angle_alpha   90.00
_cell.angle_beta   90.00
_cell.angle_gamma   90.00
#
_symmetry.space_group_name_H-M   'P 1'
#
loop_
_entity.id
_entity.type
_entity.pdbx_description
1 polymer ?
#
loop_
_entity_poly.entity_id
_entity_poly.type
_entity_poly.pdbx_seq_one_letter_code
_entity_poly.pdbx_strand_id
1 'polypeptide(L)'
;MRFSGKLFAVVLFASISVLAESKNPADYPLRVHVYPHQKVHFYKGTTEEESKGEGIANLYENGVPHGVEFTFDCSQNVKGNPGFETYPAKWKKPNQELVVLVPVFAKTNAYFTCNFKTSVKDEVYAVNKGKLIKVPGVQYKDWMTKHNYDPEHGLNTPTNIQQEKEDSDSPTK
;
A
#
# COMPACT_ATOMS: atom_id res chain seq x y z
N MET A 1 -2.27 -71.44 -8.70
CA MET A 1 -2.76 -70.27 -7.94
C MET A 1 -1.93 -69.05 -8.34
N ARG A 2 -2.53 -68.05 -8.99
CA ARG A 2 -1.89 -66.76 -9.32
C ARG A 2 -2.56 -65.68 -8.48
N PHE A 3 -1.84 -65.11 -7.51
CA PHE A 3 -2.34 -64.00 -6.69
C PHE A 3 -2.10 -62.68 -7.42
N SER A 4 -3.21 -61.99 -7.70
CA SER A 4 -3.25 -60.69 -8.36
C SER A 4 -3.19 -59.60 -7.28
N GLY A 5 -2.04 -58.96 -7.11
CA GLY A 5 -1.85 -57.87 -6.15
C GLY A 5 -2.35 -56.54 -6.71
N LYS A 6 -3.46 -56.01 -6.16
CA LYS A 6 -3.96 -54.68 -6.49
C LYS A 6 -3.13 -53.63 -5.74
N LEU A 7 -2.39 -52.81 -6.49
CA LEU A 7 -1.67 -51.64 -5.99
C LEU A 7 -2.69 -50.55 -5.65
N PHE A 8 -2.92 -50.30 -4.36
CA PHE A 8 -3.75 -49.18 -3.90
C PHE A 8 -2.89 -47.91 -3.86
N ALA A 9 -3.07 -47.02 -4.83
CA ALA A 9 -2.46 -45.69 -4.82
C ALA A 9 -3.24 -44.79 -3.85
N VAL A 10 -2.66 -44.49 -2.69
CA VAL A 10 -3.20 -43.53 -1.73
C VAL A 10 -2.80 -42.13 -2.18
N VAL A 11 -3.76 -41.36 -2.69
CA VAL A 11 -3.61 -39.94 -3.00
C VAL A 11 -3.75 -39.16 -1.68
N LEU A 12 -2.63 -38.71 -1.12
CA LEU A 12 -2.60 -37.77 0.01
C LEU A 12 -3.07 -36.40 -0.48
N PHE A 13 -4.32 -36.05 -0.20
CA PHE A 13 -4.84 -34.69 -0.34
C PHE A 13 -4.17 -33.80 0.73
N ALA A 14 -3.06 -33.14 0.36
CA ALA A 14 -2.51 -32.05 1.16
C ALA A 14 -3.53 -30.91 1.18
N SER A 15 -4.18 -30.71 2.33
CA SER A 15 -5.11 -29.61 2.55
C SER A 15 -4.32 -28.30 2.50
N ILE A 16 -4.47 -27.53 1.42
CA ILE A 16 -3.90 -26.18 1.33
C ILE A 16 -4.77 -25.32 2.25
N SER A 17 -4.37 -25.18 3.51
CA SER A 17 -5.00 -24.23 4.43
C SER A 17 -4.82 -22.83 3.86
N VAL A 18 -5.90 -22.26 3.31
CA VAL A 18 -5.97 -20.84 2.98
C VAL A 18 -5.97 -20.10 4.31
N LEU A 19 -4.78 -19.71 4.78
CA LEU A 19 -4.64 -18.86 5.95
C LEU A 19 -5.37 -17.55 5.66
N ALA A 20 -6.43 -17.29 6.44
CA ALA A 20 -7.11 -16.01 6.39
C ALA A 20 -6.11 -14.92 6.76
N GLU A 21 -6.09 -13.86 5.96
CA GLU A 21 -5.16 -12.77 6.12
C GLU A 21 -5.43 -12.01 7.44
N SER A 22 -4.37 -11.69 8.19
CA SER A 22 -4.54 -11.07 9.51
C SER A 22 -5.16 -9.68 9.39
N LYS A 23 -5.99 -9.30 10.37
CA LYS A 23 -6.54 -7.93 10.48
C LYS A 23 -5.84 -7.09 11.55
N ASN A 24 -4.80 -7.62 12.19
CA ASN A 24 -4.02 -6.91 13.18
C ASN A 24 -2.95 -6.06 12.49
N PRO A 25 -2.95 -4.72 12.62
CA PRO A 25 -1.94 -3.84 12.01
C PRO A 25 -0.50 -4.17 12.39
N ALA A 26 -0.25 -4.81 13.54
CA ALA A 26 1.10 -5.21 13.95
C ALA A 26 1.73 -6.29 13.06
N ASP A 27 0.91 -7.02 12.30
CA ASP A 27 1.40 -8.08 11.39
C ASP A 27 1.83 -7.53 10.01
N TYR A 28 1.83 -6.19 9.87
CA TYR A 28 2.07 -5.47 8.63
C TYR A 28 3.25 -4.49 8.83
N PRO A 29 4.49 -4.95 8.63
CA PRO A 29 5.68 -4.14 8.93
C PRO A 29 5.88 -2.99 7.95
N LEU A 30 5.40 -3.12 6.71
CA LEU A 30 5.59 -2.12 5.66
C LEU A 30 4.54 -1.02 5.75
N ARG A 31 4.82 0.10 5.09
CA ARG A 31 3.88 1.22 4.97
C ARG A 31 3.71 1.62 3.52
N VAL A 32 2.48 1.90 3.10
CA VAL A 32 2.19 2.38 1.74
C VAL A 32 1.40 3.68 1.77
N HIS A 33 1.94 4.73 1.16
CA HIS A 33 1.25 6.00 0.94
C HIS A 33 0.60 5.97 -0.44
N VAL A 34 -0.73 5.88 -0.50
CA VAL A 34 -1.48 5.85 -1.76
C VAL A 34 -1.87 7.27 -2.14
N TYR A 35 -1.43 7.75 -3.30
CA TYR A 35 -1.83 9.08 -3.79
C TYR A 35 -3.29 9.08 -4.29
N PRO A 36 -3.99 10.23 -4.22
CA PRO A 36 -5.28 10.39 -4.89
C PRO A 36 -5.16 10.05 -6.39
N HIS A 37 -6.00 9.14 -6.86
CA HIS A 37 -6.02 8.66 -8.24
C HIS A 37 -7.47 8.50 -8.73
N GLN A 38 -7.62 8.35 -10.05
CA GLN A 38 -8.92 8.06 -10.68
C GLN A 38 -9.26 6.58 -10.46
N LYS A 39 -10.49 6.30 -10.01
CA LYS A 39 -10.98 4.93 -9.70
C LYS A 39 -12.26 4.64 -10.48
N VAL A 40 -12.53 3.36 -10.70
CA VAL A 40 -13.82 2.88 -11.20
C VAL A 40 -14.57 2.21 -10.05
N HIS A 41 -15.75 2.74 -9.74
CA HIS A 41 -16.64 2.22 -8.71
C HIS A 41 -17.69 1.31 -9.35
N PHE A 42 -17.89 0.12 -8.79
CA PHE A 42 -18.98 -0.77 -9.20
C PHE A 42 -20.06 -0.76 -8.12
N TYR A 43 -21.29 -0.39 -8.53
CA TYR A 43 -22.46 -0.38 -7.65
C TYR A 43 -23.36 -1.57 -7.98
N LYS A 44 -23.82 -2.28 -6.94
CA LYS A 44 -24.91 -3.25 -7.05
C LYS A 44 -26.02 -2.82 -6.08
N GLY A 45 -27.03 -2.14 -6.62
CA GLY A 45 -28.06 -1.48 -5.81
C GLY A 45 -27.56 -0.16 -5.20
N THR A 46 -27.90 0.12 -3.94
CA THR A 46 -27.50 1.34 -3.21
C THR A 46 -26.17 1.23 -2.47
N THR A 47 -25.52 0.06 -2.51
CA THR A 47 -24.25 -0.23 -1.82
C THR A 47 -23.10 -0.32 -2.82
N GLU A 48 -22.01 0.39 -2.52
CA GLU A 48 -20.72 0.26 -3.21
C GLU A 48 -20.09 -1.06 -2.76
N GLU A 49 -20.20 -2.12 -3.59
CA GLU A 49 -19.77 -3.47 -3.21
C GLU A 49 -18.33 -3.78 -3.63
N GLU A 50 -17.80 -3.13 -4.66
CA GLU A 50 -16.47 -3.44 -5.19
C GLU A 50 -15.80 -2.20 -5.80
N SER A 51 -14.49 -2.08 -5.59
CA SER A 51 -13.66 -1.07 -6.24
C SER A 51 -12.50 -1.71 -6.96
N LYS A 52 -12.31 -1.31 -8.22
CA LYS A 52 -11.16 -1.73 -9.03
C LYS A 52 -10.50 -0.48 -9.60
N GLY A 53 -9.19 -0.56 -9.76
CA GLY A 53 -8.46 0.56 -10.32
C GLY A 53 -6.97 0.34 -10.37
N GLU A 54 -6.31 1.40 -10.77
CA GLU A 54 -4.87 1.53 -10.85
C GLU A 54 -4.44 2.83 -10.18
N GLY A 55 -3.20 2.88 -9.72
CA GLY A 55 -2.71 4.05 -9.02
C GLY A 55 -1.22 4.01 -8.80
N ILE A 56 -0.76 5.03 -8.08
CA ILE A 56 0.62 5.24 -7.70
C ILE A 56 0.71 5.46 -6.20
N ALA A 57 1.79 4.95 -5.61
CA ALA A 57 2.05 4.98 -4.19
C ALA A 57 3.54 5.06 -3.91
N ASN A 58 3.89 5.45 -2.70
CA ASN A 58 5.21 5.17 -2.13
C ASN A 58 5.11 4.02 -1.14
N LEU A 59 5.97 3.01 -1.31
CA LEU A 59 6.20 1.95 -0.34
C LEU A 59 7.42 2.32 0.52
N TYR A 60 7.30 2.15 1.82
CA TYR A 60 8.38 2.30 2.78
C TYR A 60 8.72 0.93 3.35
N GLU A 61 9.96 0.51 3.13
CA GLU A 61 10.51 -0.76 3.57
C GLU A 61 11.90 -0.54 4.17
N ASN A 62 12.02 -0.75 5.48
CA ASN A 62 13.27 -0.63 6.24
C ASN A 62 13.95 0.76 6.08
N GLY A 63 13.15 1.83 6.11
CA GLY A 63 13.60 3.21 5.94
C GLY A 63 14.03 3.55 4.51
N VAL A 64 13.68 2.72 3.52
CA VAL A 64 13.93 2.98 2.10
C VAL A 64 12.59 3.20 1.38
N PRO A 65 12.41 4.38 0.75
CA PRO A 65 11.22 4.65 -0.02
C PRO A 65 11.36 4.10 -1.45
N HIS A 66 10.29 3.48 -1.95
CA HIS A 66 10.17 2.97 -3.31
C HIS A 66 8.88 3.46 -3.96
N GLY A 67 8.95 3.92 -5.21
CA GLY A 67 7.72 4.20 -5.97
C GLY A 67 7.07 2.90 -6.37
N VAL A 68 5.75 2.85 -6.32
CA VAL A 68 4.97 1.69 -6.73
C VAL A 68 3.84 2.16 -7.63
N GLU A 69 3.78 1.60 -8.83
CA GLU A 69 2.54 1.57 -9.63
C GLU A 69 1.78 0.31 -9.25
N PHE A 70 0.47 0.41 -9.04
CA PHE A 70 -0.32 -0.74 -8.62
C PHE A 70 -1.67 -0.83 -9.31
N THR A 71 -2.22 -2.03 -9.34
CA THR A 71 -3.63 -2.32 -9.65
C THR A 71 -4.27 -3.07 -8.51
N PHE A 72 -5.58 -2.89 -8.32
CA PHE A 72 -6.31 -3.54 -7.24
C PHE A 72 -7.72 -3.95 -7.67
N ASP A 73 -8.24 -4.94 -6.95
CA ASP A 73 -9.62 -5.41 -7.00
C ASP A 73 -10.04 -5.71 -5.55
N CYS A 74 -10.74 -4.76 -4.93
CA CYS A 74 -11.07 -4.79 -3.52
C CYS A 74 -12.59 -4.84 -3.31
N SER A 75 -13.04 -5.54 -2.28
CA SER A 75 -14.45 -5.58 -1.85
C SER A 75 -14.97 -4.28 -1.23
N GLN A 76 -14.14 -3.25 -1.09
CA GLN A 76 -14.49 -1.94 -0.57
C GLN A 76 -13.58 -0.88 -1.17
N ASN A 77 -14.01 0.39 -1.08
CA ASN A 77 -13.28 1.54 -1.57
C ASN A 77 -11.92 1.71 -0.87
N VAL A 78 -10.84 1.70 -1.65
CA VAL A 78 -9.52 2.16 -1.19
C VAL A 78 -9.46 3.66 -1.39
N LYS A 79 -9.16 4.47 -0.39
CA LYS A 79 -8.99 5.93 -0.54
C LYS A 79 -7.53 6.29 -0.78
N GLY A 80 -7.28 7.36 -1.53
CA GLY A 80 -5.95 7.97 -1.57
C GLY A 80 -5.82 8.95 -0.41
N ASN A 81 -4.62 9.15 0.08
CA ASN A 81 -4.34 10.12 1.13
C ASN A 81 -3.67 11.38 0.55
N PRO A 82 -4.33 12.55 0.60
CA PRO A 82 -3.72 13.80 0.14
C PRO A 82 -2.63 14.32 1.08
N GLY A 83 -2.58 13.82 2.33
CA GLY A 83 -1.53 14.13 3.30
C GLY A 83 -0.37 13.14 3.23
N PHE A 84 0.14 12.75 4.39
CA PHE A 84 1.32 11.89 4.55
C PHE A 84 1.01 10.56 5.26
N GLU A 85 -0.26 10.27 5.54
CA GLU A 85 -0.60 9.04 6.26
C GLU A 85 -0.50 7.83 5.32
N THR A 86 -0.11 6.70 5.91
CA THR A 86 0.14 5.45 5.21
C THR A 86 -0.80 4.36 5.66
N TYR A 87 -1.04 3.39 4.78
CA TYR A 87 -1.67 2.12 5.14
C TYR A 87 -0.61 1.11 5.58
N PRO A 88 -0.87 0.31 6.63
CA PRO A 88 -0.07 -0.87 6.93
C PRO A 88 -0.11 -1.84 5.74
N ALA A 89 1.05 -2.38 5.37
CA ALA A 89 1.17 -3.32 4.27
C ALA A 89 2.18 -4.43 4.58
N LYS A 90 2.13 -5.50 3.79
CA LYS A 90 3.15 -6.54 3.75
C LYS A 90 3.22 -7.19 2.39
N TRP A 91 4.37 -7.76 2.07
CA TRP A 91 4.52 -8.57 0.86
C TRP A 91 3.72 -9.87 1.01
N LYS A 92 2.80 -10.10 0.06
CA LYS A 92 2.28 -11.43 -0.24
C LYS A 92 3.22 -12.17 -1.18
N LYS A 93 3.74 -11.44 -2.17
CA LYS A 93 4.81 -11.86 -3.07
C LYS A 93 5.78 -10.70 -3.21
N PRO A 94 7.06 -10.86 -2.83
CA PRO A 94 8.04 -9.78 -2.88
C PRO A 94 8.04 -9.08 -4.23
N ASN A 95 7.96 -7.74 -4.22
CA ASN A 95 7.96 -6.86 -5.39
C ASN A 95 6.80 -7.04 -6.40
N GLN A 96 5.86 -7.95 -6.15
CA GLN A 96 4.79 -8.29 -7.11
C GLN A 96 3.38 -8.12 -6.54
N GLU A 97 3.18 -8.43 -5.26
CA GLU A 97 1.86 -8.41 -4.65
C GLU A 97 1.96 -7.98 -3.19
N LEU A 98 1.35 -6.84 -2.85
CA LEU A 98 1.19 -6.37 -1.48
C LEU A 98 -0.19 -6.77 -0.95
N VAL A 99 -0.25 -7.16 0.32
CA VAL A 99 -1.50 -7.07 1.10
C VAL A 99 -1.49 -5.74 1.83
N VAL A 100 -2.51 -4.94 1.61
CA VAL A 100 -2.70 -3.63 2.25
C VAL A 100 -3.87 -3.71 3.21
N LEU A 101 -3.66 -3.27 4.44
CA LEU A 101 -4.69 -3.20 5.48
C LEU A 101 -5.38 -1.84 5.45
N VAL A 102 -6.61 -1.81 4.95
CA VAL A 102 -7.37 -0.58 4.70
C VAL A 102 -8.48 -0.42 5.74
N PRO A 103 -8.67 0.77 6.34
CA PRO A 103 -9.74 1.00 7.29
C PRO A 103 -11.11 0.94 6.61
N VAL A 104 -12.08 0.34 7.30
CA VAL A 104 -13.49 0.32 6.87
C VAL A 104 -14.11 1.67 7.18
N PHE A 105 -14.73 2.29 6.18
CA PHE A 105 -15.36 3.59 6.35
C PHE A 105 -16.43 3.56 7.44
N ALA A 106 -16.48 4.62 8.27
CA ALA A 106 -17.41 4.79 9.38
C ALA A 106 -17.34 3.70 10.48
N LYS A 107 -16.27 2.90 10.55
CA LYS A 107 -16.05 1.93 11.63
C LYS A 107 -14.66 2.10 12.25
N THR A 108 -14.64 2.39 13.55
CA THR A 108 -13.41 2.49 14.33
C THR A 108 -12.76 1.11 14.49
N ASN A 109 -11.44 1.02 14.32
CA ASN A 109 -10.65 -0.22 14.49
C ASN A 109 -11.11 -1.41 13.61
N ALA A 110 -11.82 -1.14 12.52
CA ALA A 110 -12.23 -2.16 11.57
C ALA A 110 -11.40 -2.02 10.29
N TYR A 111 -10.83 -3.14 9.85
CA TYR A 111 -10.00 -3.18 8.66
C TYR A 111 -10.46 -4.28 7.70
N PHE A 112 -10.23 -4.05 6.42
CA PHE A 112 -10.26 -5.08 5.39
C PHE A 112 -8.89 -5.15 4.71
N THR A 113 -8.58 -6.30 4.15
CA THR A 113 -7.34 -6.53 3.41
C THR A 113 -7.63 -6.37 1.93
N CYS A 114 -6.77 -5.65 1.22
CA CYS A 114 -6.81 -5.62 -0.24
C CYS A 114 -5.45 -5.95 -0.84
N ASN A 115 -5.47 -6.77 -1.89
CA ASN A 115 -4.27 -7.16 -2.61
C ASN A 115 -3.99 -6.15 -3.73
N PHE A 116 -2.80 -5.56 -3.70
CA PHE A 116 -2.30 -4.70 -4.76
C PHE A 116 -1.29 -5.49 -5.58
N LYS A 117 -1.52 -5.59 -6.88
CA LYS A 117 -0.49 -6.07 -7.82
C LYS A 117 0.42 -4.90 -8.13
N THR A 118 1.72 -5.05 -7.91
CA THR A 118 2.68 -3.94 -7.89
C THR A 118 3.71 -4.02 -9.00
N SER A 119 4.15 -2.87 -9.47
CA SER A 119 5.40 -2.65 -10.20
C SER A 119 6.23 -1.65 -9.41
N VAL A 120 7.28 -2.15 -8.74
CA VAL A 120 8.23 -1.34 -7.96
C VAL A 120 9.14 -0.56 -8.91
N LYS A 121 9.42 0.70 -8.58
CA LYS A 121 10.24 1.64 -9.34
C LYS A 121 11.39 2.16 -8.49
N ASP A 122 12.47 2.58 -9.17
CA ASP A 122 13.63 3.21 -8.53
C ASP A 122 13.38 4.67 -8.13
N GLU A 123 12.44 5.32 -8.81
CA GLU A 123 11.96 6.66 -8.48
C GLU A 123 10.79 6.58 -7.52
N VAL A 124 10.65 7.59 -6.67
CA VAL A 124 9.53 7.76 -5.74
C VAL A 124 8.71 8.98 -6.14
N TYR A 125 7.47 9.02 -5.66
CA TYR A 125 6.55 10.12 -5.92
C TYR A 125 6.67 11.17 -4.81
N ALA A 126 6.66 12.45 -5.16
CA ALA A 126 6.69 13.55 -4.19
C ALA A 126 5.74 14.66 -4.64
N VAL A 127 5.16 15.39 -3.68
CA VAL A 127 4.35 16.57 -3.98
C VAL A 127 5.24 17.80 -3.89
N ASN A 128 5.43 18.49 -5.02
CA ASN A 128 6.15 19.75 -5.09
C ASN A 128 5.23 20.82 -5.66
N LYS A 129 5.00 21.90 -4.89
CA LYS A 129 4.09 23.00 -5.27
C LYS A 129 2.71 22.51 -5.73
N GLY A 130 2.16 21.53 -5.01
CA GLY A 130 0.84 20.93 -5.28
C GLY A 130 0.80 19.99 -6.49
N LYS A 131 1.92 19.73 -7.16
CA LYS A 131 2.02 18.79 -8.28
C LYS A 131 2.78 17.54 -7.86
N LEU A 132 2.31 16.40 -8.32
CA LEU A 132 3.01 15.14 -8.12
C LEU A 132 4.17 15.04 -9.14
N ILE A 133 5.38 14.84 -8.63
CA ILE A 133 6.60 14.67 -9.41
C ILE A 133 7.26 13.34 -9.05
N LYS A 134 8.14 12.84 -9.92
CA LYS A 134 9.03 11.72 -9.64
C LYS A 134 10.39 12.26 -9.22
N VAL A 135 10.98 11.67 -8.19
CA VAL A 135 12.32 12.00 -7.69
C VAL A 135 13.11 10.73 -7.39
N PRO A 136 14.45 10.76 -7.44
CA PRO A 136 15.24 9.61 -7.00
C PRO A 136 14.95 9.23 -5.55
N GLY A 137 14.86 7.94 -5.24
CA GLY A 137 14.58 7.47 -3.86
C GLY A 137 15.58 7.98 -2.82
N VAL A 138 16.85 8.16 -3.21
CA VAL A 138 17.90 8.74 -2.35
C VAL A 138 17.58 10.18 -1.97
N GLN A 139 17.19 11.02 -2.95
CA GLN A 139 16.83 12.41 -2.69
C GLN A 139 15.61 12.51 -1.76
N TYR A 140 14.63 11.63 -1.95
CA TYR A 140 13.47 11.60 -1.07
C TYR A 140 13.84 11.13 0.34
N LYS A 141 14.72 10.13 0.49
CA LYS A 141 15.20 9.67 1.80
C LYS A 141 15.92 10.79 2.57
N ASP A 142 16.72 11.60 1.89
CA ASP A 142 17.34 12.79 2.49
C ASP A 142 16.28 13.78 2.97
N TRP A 143 15.24 14.00 2.15
CA TRP A 143 14.08 14.81 2.54
C TRP A 143 13.34 14.21 3.74
N MET A 144 13.12 12.89 3.78
CA MET A 144 12.47 12.20 4.91
C MET A 144 13.23 12.44 6.21
N THR A 145 14.56 12.30 6.15
CA THR A 145 15.46 12.53 7.30
C THR A 145 15.42 13.98 7.76
N LYS A 146 15.54 14.93 6.83
CA LYS A 146 15.48 16.37 7.11
C LYS A 146 14.18 16.79 7.81
N HIS A 147 13.07 16.15 7.45
CA HIS A 147 11.74 16.49 7.98
C HIS A 147 11.26 15.53 9.07
N ASN A 148 12.12 14.66 9.61
CA ASN A 148 11.76 13.68 10.63
C ASN A 148 10.50 12.87 10.26
N TYR A 149 10.43 12.46 9.00
CA TYR A 149 9.31 11.69 8.45
C TYR A 149 9.70 10.22 8.33
N ASP A 150 9.02 9.39 9.11
CA ASP A 150 9.27 7.96 9.21
C ASP A 150 7.94 7.23 9.48
N PRO A 151 7.21 6.87 8.41
CA PRO A 151 5.92 6.21 8.53
C PRO A 151 5.98 4.85 9.23
N GLU A 152 7.11 4.12 9.10
CA GLU A 152 7.28 2.79 9.68
C GLU A 152 7.30 2.86 11.21
N HIS A 153 7.80 3.97 11.77
CA HIS A 153 7.85 4.23 13.21
C HIS A 153 6.77 5.22 13.69
N GLY A 154 5.73 5.46 12.88
CA GLY A 154 4.56 6.26 13.27
C GLY A 154 4.73 7.77 13.11
N LEU A 155 5.86 8.24 12.58
CA LEU A 155 6.10 9.65 12.25
C LEU A 155 5.48 9.98 10.88
N ASN A 156 4.15 9.92 10.82
CA ASN A 156 3.34 10.10 9.60
C ASN A 156 3.13 11.57 9.19
N THR A 157 3.77 12.53 9.87
CA THR A 157 3.65 13.95 9.54
C THR A 157 5.03 14.58 9.55
N PRO A 158 5.54 15.05 8.40
CA PRO A 158 6.84 15.68 8.34
C PRO A 158 6.83 17.00 9.12
N THR A 159 7.88 17.22 9.90
CA THR A 159 8.12 18.48 10.61
C THR A 159 8.55 19.59 9.63
N ASN A 160 8.32 20.86 9.97
CA ASN A 160 8.85 22.03 9.25
C ASN A 160 8.37 22.25 7.79
N ILE A 161 7.27 21.63 7.35
CA ILE A 161 6.72 21.87 6.00
C ILE A 161 6.23 23.32 5.80
N GLN A 162 5.78 23.99 6.88
CA GLN A 162 5.21 25.35 6.78
C GLN A 162 6.25 26.42 6.42
N GLN A 163 7.49 26.30 6.91
CA GLN A 163 8.56 27.27 6.59
C GLN A 163 8.94 27.25 5.10
N GLU A 164 8.93 26.08 4.46
CA GLU A 164 9.24 25.96 3.02
C GLU A 164 8.12 26.52 2.12
N LYS A 165 6.89 26.58 2.65
CA LYS A 165 5.74 27.20 1.98
C LYS A 165 5.77 28.73 2.08
N GLU A 166 6.34 29.29 3.14
CA GLU A 166 6.50 30.74 3.35
C GLU A 166 7.72 31.30 2.62
N ASP A 167 8.85 30.58 2.62
CA ASP A 167 10.07 31.02 1.90
C ASP A 167 9.92 30.98 0.37
N SER A 168 8.96 30.20 -0.15
CA SER A 168 8.68 30.11 -1.60
C SER A 168 7.65 31.11 -2.12
N ASP A 169 7.01 31.88 -1.23
CA ASP A 169 6.03 32.92 -1.56
C ASP A 169 6.57 34.34 -1.28
N SER A 170 7.83 34.46 -0.87
CA SER A 170 8.49 35.76 -0.72
C SER A 170 8.79 36.35 -2.11
N PRO A 171 8.19 37.50 -2.49
CA PRO A 171 8.49 38.14 -3.75
C PRO A 171 9.92 38.66 -3.68
N THR A 172 10.79 38.15 -4.55
CA THR A 172 12.12 38.69 -4.78
C THR A 172 12.00 40.20 -5.00
N LYS A 173 12.50 40.99 -4.06
CA LYS A 173 12.59 42.45 -4.18
C LYS A 173 13.98 42.83 -4.70
#